data_AF-C0CJR4-F1
#
_entry.id   AF-C0CJR4-F1
#
_cell.length_a   1.000
_cell.length_b   1.000
_cell.length_c   1.000
_cell.angle_alpha   90.00
_cell.angle_beta   90.00
_cell.angle_gamma   90.00
#
_symmetry.space_group_name_H-M   'P 1'
#
loop_
_entity.id
_entity.type
_entity.pdbx_description
1 polymer ?
#
loop_
_entity_poly.entity_id
_entity_poly.type
_entity_poly.pdbx_seq_one_letter_code
_entity_poly.pdbx_strand_id
1 'polypeptide(L)'
;MRFGNNGKGIYHTLAYRDEFEKASVHLAYIGEGGQEGLAIRYPMDVLVVADLEDETLRQVEELLEKHEVRQMYLPAGTESLVISKQLAAKAGKLQFLREGESHEWRTGLWEFHIRNLGNSLSLYHGYTGTKALGEDCAFAGKIYDPEDHCSPCLIEEKDFCGFGCLHRRDFQTLKAHLDKKFEGYRTGTLLLGKGVFDGNVKELLDNMNGFKERIRIIQLPAHIQCWEKELLNLAPEKEIQYYVGHSAYSSEVPGDIASHSGYCHFVPVDLESGLCLSGYFIPFLTKKDC
;
A
#
# COMPACT_ATOMS: atom_id res chain seq x y z
N MET A 1 -1.77 -2.27 8.06
CA MET A 1 -2.17 -1.93 6.67
C MET A 1 -3.53 -2.54 6.38
N ARG A 2 -4.38 -1.84 5.65
CA ARG A 2 -5.67 -2.37 5.21
C ARG A 2 -5.96 -1.96 3.77
N PHE A 3 -6.40 -2.93 2.99
CA PHE A 3 -7.00 -2.74 1.68
C PHE A 3 -8.52 -2.87 1.85
N GLY A 4 -9.23 -1.82 1.44
CA GLY A 4 -10.68 -1.83 1.32
C GLY A 4 -11.07 -1.41 -0.09
N ASN A 5 -12.08 -2.07 -0.63
CA ASN A 5 -12.74 -1.65 -1.86
C ASN A 5 -14.21 -1.45 -1.51
N ASN A 6 -14.77 -0.28 -1.80
CA ASN A 6 -16.16 0.03 -1.51
C ASN A 6 -17.12 -0.36 -2.66
N GLY A 7 -16.65 -1.18 -3.62
CA GLY A 7 -17.37 -1.50 -4.85
C GLY A 7 -17.32 -0.38 -5.91
N LYS A 8 -16.43 0.62 -5.73
CA LYS A 8 -16.22 1.71 -6.70
C LYS A 8 -14.75 1.85 -7.08
N GLY A 9 -13.86 1.93 -6.09
CA GLY A 9 -12.41 2.10 -6.30
C GLY A 9 -11.57 1.59 -5.14
N ILE A 10 -10.30 1.97 -5.11
CA ILE A 10 -9.35 1.50 -4.08
C ILE A 10 -9.14 2.54 -3.00
N TYR A 11 -9.23 2.06 -1.76
CA TYR A 11 -8.77 2.77 -0.59
C TYR A 11 -7.77 1.92 0.20
N HIS A 12 -6.56 2.45 0.41
CA HIS A 12 -5.51 1.81 1.21
C HIS A 12 -5.12 2.71 2.38
N THR A 13 -4.92 2.09 3.54
CA THR A 13 -4.39 2.77 4.74
C THR A 13 -3.18 2.06 5.32
N LEU A 14 -2.22 2.88 5.73
CA LEU A 14 -1.05 2.50 6.51
C LEU A 14 -1.03 3.34 7.79
N ALA A 15 -0.89 2.67 8.92
CA ALA A 15 -0.47 3.27 10.18
C ALA A 15 0.86 2.62 10.56
N TYR A 16 1.88 3.44 10.75
CA TYR A 16 3.21 3.05 11.20
C TYR A 16 3.60 3.87 12.42
N ARG A 17 4.24 3.22 13.39
CA ARG A 17 4.80 3.84 14.59
C ARG A 17 6.19 3.27 14.85
N ASP A 18 7.14 4.18 15.02
CA ASP A 18 8.50 3.94 15.47
C ASP A 18 8.65 4.42 16.92
N GLU A 19 8.76 3.49 17.86
CA GLU A 19 8.94 3.85 19.28
C GLU A 19 10.34 4.39 19.57
N PHE A 20 11.34 4.03 18.76
CA PHE A 20 12.74 4.42 18.99
C PHE A 20 12.99 5.83 18.49
N GLU A 21 12.59 6.11 17.25
CA GLU A 21 12.72 7.44 16.65
C GLU A 21 11.58 8.39 17.02
N LYS A 22 10.57 7.89 17.77
CA LYS A 22 9.33 8.61 18.08
C LYS A 22 8.65 9.16 16.84
N ALA A 23 8.73 8.41 15.74
CA ALA A 23 8.13 8.75 14.48
C ALA A 23 6.81 7.99 14.31
N SER A 24 5.85 8.59 13.62
CA SER A 24 4.63 7.89 13.21
C SER A 24 4.20 8.42 11.86
N VAL A 25 3.60 7.56 11.04
CA VAL A 25 3.02 7.93 9.76
C VAL A 25 1.66 7.29 9.61
N HIS A 26 0.64 8.13 9.43
CA HIS A 26 -0.66 7.73 8.89
C HIS A 26 -0.73 8.13 7.42
N LEU A 27 -0.74 7.13 6.55
CA LEU A 27 -0.84 7.32 5.10
C LEU A 27 -2.13 6.72 4.59
N ALA A 28 -2.82 7.48 3.74
CA ALA A 28 -3.93 7.00 2.93
C ALA A 28 -3.61 7.14 1.44
N TYR A 29 -4.09 6.19 0.65
CA TYR A 29 -4.06 6.22 -0.80
C TYR A 29 -5.49 5.99 -1.31
N ILE A 30 -5.92 6.85 -2.23
CA ILE A 30 -7.25 6.82 -2.81
C ILE A 30 -7.14 6.89 -4.34
N GLY A 31 -7.82 5.99 -5.03
CA GLY A 31 -7.96 6.03 -6.48
C GLY A 31 -9.32 5.51 -6.92
N GLU A 32 -9.79 6.04 -8.05
CA GLU A 32 -11.00 5.59 -8.76
C GLU A 32 -12.27 5.62 -7.89
N GLY A 33 -12.42 6.65 -7.05
CA GLY A 33 -13.58 6.77 -6.16
C GLY A 33 -13.59 5.80 -4.98
N GLY A 34 -12.43 5.23 -4.62
CA GLY A 34 -12.26 4.45 -3.42
C GLY A 34 -12.69 5.22 -2.17
N GLN A 35 -13.33 4.55 -1.22
CA GLN A 35 -13.88 5.19 -0.03
C GLN A 35 -13.28 4.57 1.23
N GLU A 36 -13.02 5.43 2.21
CA GLU A 36 -12.73 4.99 3.55
C GLU A 36 -13.92 4.25 4.15
N GLY A 37 -13.66 3.12 4.82
CA GLY A 37 -14.70 2.37 5.51
C GLY A 37 -15.33 3.12 6.69
N LEU A 38 -15.30 2.51 7.87
CA LEU A 38 -15.86 3.14 9.08
C LEU A 38 -15.08 4.42 9.41
N ALA A 39 -15.75 5.56 9.27
CA ALA A 39 -15.20 6.88 9.55
C ALA A 39 -14.91 7.07 11.04
N ILE A 40 -13.63 7.06 11.41
CA ILE A 40 -13.16 7.42 12.75
C ILE A 40 -12.23 8.62 12.57
N ARG A 41 -12.39 9.71 13.33
CA ARG A 41 -11.51 10.88 13.18
C ARG A 41 -10.09 10.56 13.65
N TYR A 42 -9.10 10.69 12.77
CA TYR A 42 -7.67 10.66 13.09
C TYR A 42 -6.88 11.62 12.20
N PRO A 43 -5.72 12.12 12.67
CA PRO A 43 -4.82 12.89 11.83
C PRO A 43 -4.20 12.00 10.74
N MET A 44 -4.19 12.49 9.51
CA MET A 44 -3.54 11.86 8.36
C MET A 44 -2.28 12.66 8.00
N ASP A 45 -1.12 12.02 8.08
CA ASP A 45 0.15 12.68 7.73
C ASP A 45 0.27 12.86 6.22
N VAL A 46 -0.12 11.84 5.45
CA VAL A 46 -0.01 11.83 3.99
C VAL A 46 -1.29 11.28 3.36
N LEU A 47 -1.87 12.02 2.41
CA LEU A 47 -2.90 11.53 1.50
C LEU A 47 -2.34 11.53 0.07
N VAL A 48 -2.33 10.37 -0.58
CA VAL A 48 -1.98 10.24 -2.01
C VAL A 48 -3.27 10.03 -2.80
N VAL A 49 -3.55 10.96 -3.70
CA VAL A 49 -4.71 10.92 -4.59
C VAL A 49 -4.24 10.43 -5.96
N ALA A 50 -4.68 9.26 -6.38
CA ALA A 50 -4.19 8.57 -7.57
C ALA A 50 -4.61 9.25 -8.87
N ASP A 51 -5.79 9.87 -8.91
CA ASP A 51 -6.38 10.49 -10.09
C ASP A 51 -7.26 11.68 -9.68
N LEU A 52 -7.62 12.53 -10.64
CA LEU A 52 -8.46 13.71 -10.41
C LEU A 52 -9.87 13.53 -10.97
N GLU A 53 -10.37 12.30 -11.06
CA GLU A 53 -11.73 12.08 -11.51
C GLU A 53 -12.73 12.61 -10.48
N ASP A 54 -13.90 13.05 -10.96
CA ASP A 54 -14.95 13.67 -10.14
C ASP A 54 -15.31 12.83 -8.91
N GLU A 55 -15.42 11.51 -9.08
CA GLU A 55 -15.77 10.60 -7.97
C GLU A 55 -14.64 10.51 -6.93
N THR A 56 -13.38 10.44 -7.37
CA THR A 56 -12.21 10.48 -6.47
C THR A 56 -12.15 11.79 -5.72
N LEU A 57 -12.32 12.93 -6.41
CA LEU A 57 -12.32 14.26 -5.79
C LEU A 57 -13.46 14.40 -4.77
N ARG A 58 -14.66 13.92 -5.09
CA ARG A 58 -15.80 13.90 -4.15
C ARG A 58 -15.46 13.14 -2.87
N GLN A 59 -14.80 11.98 -2.98
CA GLN A 59 -14.36 11.21 -1.81
C GLN A 59 -13.24 11.89 -1.03
N VAL A 60 -12.30 12.56 -1.71
CA VAL A 60 -11.25 13.38 -1.06
C VAL A 60 -11.89 14.51 -0.25
N GLU A 61 -12.92 15.18 -0.77
CA GLU A 61 -13.62 16.23 -0.02
C GLU A 61 -14.29 15.70 1.25
N GLU A 62 -14.99 14.57 1.16
CA GLU A 62 -15.61 13.92 2.33
C GLU A 62 -14.56 13.50 3.38
N LEU A 63 -13.39 13.04 2.94
CA LEU A 63 -12.27 12.72 3.83
C LEU A 63 -11.76 13.97 4.55
N LEU A 64 -11.59 15.07 3.82
CA LEU A 64 -11.09 16.33 4.39
C LEU A 64 -12.06 16.99 5.38
N GLU A 65 -13.35 16.63 5.36
CA GLU A 65 -14.32 17.06 6.38
C GLU A 65 -14.17 16.30 7.71
N LYS A 66 -13.60 15.09 7.65
CA LYS A 66 -13.48 14.18 8.78
C LYS A 66 -12.07 14.14 9.36
N HIS A 67 -11.05 14.39 8.53
CA HIS A 67 -9.65 14.21 8.87
C HIS A 67 -8.83 15.46 8.60
N GLU A 68 -7.90 15.75 9.50
CA GLU A 68 -6.86 16.73 9.27
C GLU A 68 -5.74 16.08 8.44
N VAL A 69 -5.51 16.58 7.22
CA VAL A 69 -4.48 16.07 6.31
C VAL A 69 -3.30 17.04 6.26
N ARG A 70 -2.10 16.58 6.64
CA ARG A 70 -0.88 17.41 6.67
C ARG A 70 -0.28 17.63 5.28
N GLN A 71 -0.11 16.57 4.51
CA GLN A 71 0.46 16.62 3.16
C GLN A 71 -0.43 15.83 2.21
N MET A 72 -0.72 16.40 1.04
CA MET A 72 -1.44 15.74 -0.03
C MET A 72 -0.61 15.71 -1.30
N TYR A 73 -0.60 14.57 -1.99
CA TYR A 73 0.00 14.40 -3.32
C TYR A 73 -1.09 14.15 -4.35
N LEU A 74 -1.02 14.88 -5.45
CA LEU A 74 -1.97 14.81 -6.56
C LEU A 74 -1.22 14.77 -7.89
N PRO A 75 -1.74 14.14 -8.95
CA PRO A 75 -1.17 14.30 -10.28
C PRO A 75 -1.40 15.74 -10.76
N ALA A 76 -0.46 16.28 -11.52
CA ALA A 76 -0.58 17.62 -12.10
C ALA A 76 -1.25 17.51 -13.48
N GLY A 77 -2.35 18.23 -13.67
CA GLY A 77 -3.01 18.43 -14.96
C GLY A 77 -3.43 19.89 -15.17
N THR A 78 -4.17 20.14 -16.25
CA THR A 78 -4.79 21.45 -16.54
C THR A 78 -5.70 21.93 -15.40
N GLU A 79 -6.28 20.99 -14.65
CA GLU A 79 -7.23 21.26 -13.57
C GLU A 79 -6.57 21.58 -12.22
N SER A 80 -5.24 21.44 -12.12
CA SER A 80 -4.50 21.58 -10.85
C SER A 80 -4.76 22.91 -10.14
N LEU A 81 -4.90 24.01 -10.89
CA LEU A 81 -5.15 25.34 -10.31
C LEU A 81 -6.53 25.41 -9.64
N VAL A 82 -7.55 24.81 -10.26
CA VAL A 82 -8.92 24.80 -9.74
C VAL A 82 -8.97 23.95 -8.48
N ILE A 83 -8.43 22.73 -8.57
CA ILE A 83 -8.36 21.77 -7.46
C ILE A 83 -7.54 22.34 -6.30
N SER A 84 -6.42 23.00 -6.58
CA SER A 84 -5.61 23.67 -5.56
C SER A 84 -6.43 24.71 -4.79
N LYS A 85 -7.21 25.54 -5.46
CA LYS A 85 -8.08 26.53 -4.80
C LYS A 85 -9.17 25.86 -3.94
N GLN A 86 -9.76 24.77 -4.43
CA GLN A 86 -10.80 24.01 -3.74
C GLN A 86 -10.27 23.35 -2.46
N LEU A 87 -9.07 22.78 -2.51
CA LEU A 87 -8.51 21.98 -1.42
C LEU A 87 -7.60 22.77 -0.46
N ALA A 88 -7.07 23.93 -0.87
CA ALA A 88 -6.10 24.71 -0.07
C ALA A 88 -6.60 25.14 1.30
N ALA A 89 -7.93 25.27 1.49
CA ALA A 89 -8.50 25.62 2.78
C ALA A 89 -8.66 24.41 3.73
N LYS A 90 -8.57 23.19 3.19
CA LYS A 90 -8.92 21.95 3.90
C LYS A 90 -7.72 21.03 4.15
N ALA A 91 -6.61 21.22 3.43
CA ALA A 91 -5.39 20.42 3.54
C ALA A 91 -4.17 21.29 3.86
N GLY A 92 -3.21 20.75 4.61
CA GLY A 92 -2.02 21.48 5.05
C GLY A 92 -1.10 21.91 3.90
N LYS A 93 -0.49 20.95 3.21
CA LYS A 93 0.37 21.19 2.04
C LYS A 93 -0.09 20.35 0.85
N LEU A 94 -0.27 21.00 -0.30
CA LEU A 94 -0.59 20.34 -1.57
C LEU A 94 0.68 20.24 -2.42
N GLN A 95 0.94 19.07 -2.99
CA GLN A 95 2.03 18.84 -3.93
C GLN A 95 1.51 18.14 -5.17
N PHE A 96 1.64 18.82 -6.32
CA PHE A 96 1.27 18.29 -7.61
C PHE A 96 2.50 17.69 -8.30
N LEU A 97 2.39 16.48 -8.82
CA LEU A 97 3.45 15.78 -9.55
C LEU A 97 3.07 15.68 -11.03
N ARG A 98 3.90 16.20 -11.92
CA ARG A 98 3.70 16.05 -13.37
C ARG A 98 3.99 14.63 -13.82
N GLU A 99 3.48 14.25 -14.98
CA GLU A 99 3.79 12.97 -15.59
C GLU A 99 5.32 12.75 -15.69
N GLY A 100 5.79 11.58 -15.25
CA GLY A 100 7.21 11.24 -15.16
C GLY A 100 7.92 11.76 -13.91
N GLU A 101 7.32 12.66 -13.13
CA GLU A 101 7.89 13.11 -11.86
C GLU A 101 7.73 12.04 -10.76
N SER A 102 8.67 12.07 -9.83
CA SER A 102 8.67 11.22 -8.64
C SER A 102 8.98 12.04 -7.40
N HIS A 103 8.54 11.53 -6.27
CA HIS A 103 8.88 12.07 -4.96
C HIS A 103 9.16 10.93 -4.00
N GLU A 104 10.28 11.04 -3.29
CA GLU A 104 10.76 10.02 -2.38
C GLU A 104 11.04 10.65 -1.02
N TRP A 105 10.65 9.95 0.04
CA TRP A 105 10.99 10.36 1.39
C TRP A 105 11.13 9.16 2.31
N ARG A 106 11.70 9.41 3.48
CA ARG A 106 11.85 8.42 4.55
C ARG A 106 11.28 8.96 5.85
N THR A 107 10.76 8.06 6.66
CA THR A 107 10.34 8.35 8.03
C THR A 107 10.66 7.13 8.88
N GLY A 108 11.62 7.26 9.79
CA GLY A 108 12.22 6.09 10.43
C GLY A 108 12.83 5.15 9.40
N LEU A 109 12.57 3.86 9.61
CA LEU A 109 13.01 2.79 8.72
C LEU A 109 12.06 2.54 7.53
N TRP A 110 11.08 3.41 7.32
CA TRP A 110 10.16 3.33 6.20
C TRP A 110 10.58 4.28 5.09
N GLU A 111 10.52 3.78 3.87
CA GLU A 111 10.67 4.59 2.67
C GLU A 111 9.38 4.59 1.86
N PHE A 112 9.18 5.68 1.16
CA PHE A 112 7.98 5.96 0.39
C PHE A 112 8.40 6.56 -0.94
N HIS A 113 7.81 6.07 -2.02
CA HIS A 113 8.12 6.48 -3.39
C HIS A 113 6.81 6.71 -4.14
N ILE A 114 6.50 7.95 -4.47
CA ILE A 114 5.36 8.30 -5.32
C ILE A 114 5.87 8.57 -6.73
N ARG A 115 5.17 8.08 -7.74
CA ARG A 115 5.45 8.39 -9.13
C ARG A 115 4.16 8.66 -9.90
N ASN A 116 4.18 9.64 -10.78
CA ASN A 116 3.10 9.85 -11.73
C ASN A 116 3.40 9.12 -13.06
N LEU A 117 2.59 8.12 -13.39
CA LEU A 117 2.63 7.38 -14.65
C LEU A 117 1.25 7.43 -15.30
N GLY A 118 1.16 7.86 -16.56
CA GLY A 118 -0.11 7.96 -17.27
C GLY A 118 -1.11 8.89 -16.59
N ASN A 119 -0.64 10.03 -16.04
CA ASN A 119 -1.44 10.97 -15.25
C ASN A 119 -2.13 10.37 -14.03
N SER A 120 -1.58 9.28 -13.50
CA SER A 120 -2.04 8.64 -12.26
C SER A 120 -0.88 8.38 -11.30
N LEU A 121 -1.09 8.68 -10.02
CA LEU A 121 -0.07 8.44 -9.00
C LEU A 121 -0.06 6.97 -8.58
N SER A 122 1.11 6.36 -8.60
CA SER A 122 1.42 5.09 -7.93
C SER A 122 2.28 5.37 -6.69
N LEU A 123 2.13 4.55 -5.66
CA LEU A 123 2.87 4.67 -4.40
C LEU A 123 3.50 3.33 -4.04
N TYR A 124 4.80 3.33 -3.78
CA TYR A 124 5.45 2.27 -3.01
C TYR A 124 5.69 2.75 -1.57
N HIS A 125 5.49 1.86 -0.60
CA HIS A 125 6.00 2.03 0.75
C HIS A 125 6.54 0.70 1.30
N GLY A 126 7.58 0.74 2.12
CA GLY A 126 8.13 -0.47 2.71
C GLY A 126 9.20 -0.23 3.76
N TYR A 127 9.42 -1.26 4.57
CA TYR A 127 10.48 -1.28 5.57
C TYR A 127 11.84 -1.51 4.90
N THR A 128 12.84 -0.74 5.31
CA THR A 128 14.21 -0.76 4.77
C THR A 128 15.19 -1.58 5.61
N GLY A 129 14.76 -2.00 6.79
CA GLY A 129 15.61 -2.73 7.71
C GLY A 129 15.93 -4.17 7.28
N THR A 130 17.01 -4.72 7.83
CA THR A 130 17.65 -5.95 7.36
C THR A 130 18.15 -6.80 8.52
N LYS A 131 18.35 -8.11 8.28
CA LYS A 131 18.97 -8.99 9.29
C LYS A 131 20.42 -8.67 9.55
N ALA A 132 21.12 -8.06 8.59
CA ALA A 132 22.49 -7.60 8.77
C ALA A 132 22.59 -6.49 9.83
N LEU A 133 21.52 -5.72 10.01
CA LEU A 133 21.38 -4.74 11.09
C LEU A 133 20.98 -5.40 12.43
N GLY A 134 20.91 -6.74 12.46
CA GLY A 134 20.53 -7.53 13.62
C GLY A 134 19.02 -7.66 13.82
N GLU A 135 18.21 -7.02 12.99
CA GLU A 135 16.78 -6.84 13.23
C GLU A 135 15.98 -8.15 13.12
N ASP A 136 14.76 -8.13 13.65
CA ASP A 136 13.76 -9.18 13.48
C ASP A 136 12.40 -8.58 13.08
N CYS A 137 11.55 -9.36 12.42
CA CYS A 137 10.24 -8.92 11.98
C CYS A 137 9.24 -10.08 11.99
N ALA A 138 8.07 -9.83 12.57
CA ALA A 138 6.88 -10.64 12.29
C ALA A 138 5.86 -9.75 11.58
N PHE A 139 5.56 -10.06 10.32
CA PHE A 139 4.62 -9.31 9.51
C PHE A 139 3.80 -10.28 8.66
N ALA A 140 2.48 -10.35 8.90
CA ALA A 140 1.62 -11.32 8.23
C ALA A 140 0.36 -10.70 7.62
N GLY A 141 -0.12 -11.34 6.57
CA GLY A 141 -1.39 -11.02 5.92
C GLY A 141 -2.52 -11.94 6.36
N LYS A 142 -3.72 -11.37 6.50
CA LYS A 142 -4.98 -12.09 6.66
C LYS A 142 -5.95 -11.60 5.59
N ILE A 143 -6.38 -12.52 4.74
CA ILE A 143 -7.58 -12.34 3.92
C ILE A 143 -8.79 -12.41 4.87
N TYR A 144 -9.63 -11.39 4.84
CA TYR A 144 -10.87 -11.33 5.58
C TYR A 144 -12.05 -11.38 4.61
N ASP A 145 -13.16 -11.90 5.10
CA ASP A 145 -14.43 -12.06 4.40
C ASP A 145 -15.58 -11.88 5.42
N PRO A 146 -16.87 -11.93 5.02
CA PRO A 146 -18.00 -11.76 5.93
C PRO A 146 -17.99 -12.71 7.13
N GLU A 147 -17.42 -13.91 6.99
CA GLU A 147 -17.34 -14.93 8.05
C GLU A 147 -16.13 -14.73 8.97
N ASP A 148 -15.16 -13.90 8.55
CA ASP A 148 -13.83 -13.80 9.15
C ASP A 148 -13.52 -12.35 9.58
N HIS A 149 -14.23 -11.82 10.59
CA HIS A 149 -14.08 -10.44 11.07
C HIS A 149 -12.62 -10.11 11.49
N CYS A 150 -11.84 -9.37 10.67
CA CYS A 150 -10.70 -8.58 11.16
C CYS A 150 -11.16 -7.13 11.22
N SER A 151 -11.29 -6.60 12.44
CA SER A 151 -11.56 -5.18 12.65
C SER A 151 -10.22 -4.43 12.65
N PRO A 152 -10.07 -3.32 11.91
CA PRO A 152 -8.96 -2.41 12.12
C PRO A 152 -9.11 -1.76 13.50
N CYS A 153 -8.30 -2.19 14.45
CA CYS A 153 -8.14 -1.46 15.70
C CYS A 153 -7.20 -0.28 15.40
N LEU A 154 -7.75 0.87 15.04
CA LEU A 154 -6.94 2.03 14.65
C LEU A 154 -6.82 3.10 15.74
N ILE A 155 -7.66 3.12 16.78
CA ILE A 155 -7.53 4.10 17.86
C ILE A 155 -8.10 3.50 19.16
N GLU A 156 -7.37 3.72 20.26
CA GLU A 156 -7.53 3.27 21.66
C GLU A 156 -6.77 1.98 22.04
N GLU A 157 -5.53 2.17 22.50
CA GLU A 157 -4.66 1.33 23.35
C GLU A 157 -4.51 -0.18 23.08
N LYS A 158 -5.13 -0.72 22.04
CA LYS A 158 -5.08 -2.14 21.68
C LYS A 158 -5.05 -2.31 20.17
N ASP A 159 -3.89 -2.08 19.58
CA ASP A 159 -3.53 -2.35 18.17
C ASP A 159 -3.47 -3.85 17.86
N PHE A 160 -4.56 -4.59 18.09
CA PHE A 160 -4.60 -6.05 17.97
C PHE A 160 -5.66 -6.52 16.95
N CYS A 161 -5.38 -6.43 15.63
CA CYS A 161 -5.74 -7.57 14.77
C CYS A 161 -4.69 -8.66 15.07
N GLY A 162 -4.87 -9.31 16.21
CA GLY A 162 -3.80 -9.85 17.04
C GLY A 162 -3.05 -11.07 16.51
N PHE A 163 -1.86 -11.23 17.08
CA PHE A 163 -0.86 -12.29 16.92
C PHE A 163 -1.35 -13.73 16.73
N GLY A 164 -2.55 -14.08 17.24
CA GLY A 164 -3.14 -15.41 17.07
C GLY A 164 -3.36 -15.82 15.61
N CYS A 165 -3.48 -14.85 14.69
CA CYS A 165 -3.62 -15.09 13.26
C CYS A 165 -2.29 -15.42 12.54
N LEU A 166 -1.15 -14.99 13.09
CA LEU A 166 0.15 -14.99 12.41
C LEU A 166 0.66 -16.41 12.10
N HIS A 167 0.43 -17.36 13.01
CA HIS A 167 1.20 -18.61 13.02
C HIS A 167 0.66 -19.70 12.07
N ARG A 168 -0.63 -19.65 11.67
CA ARG A 168 -1.26 -20.72 10.89
C ARG A 168 -1.47 -20.41 9.40
N ARG A 169 -1.60 -19.15 9.01
CA ARG A 169 -1.93 -18.77 7.61
C ARG A 169 -0.74 -18.28 6.79
N ASP A 170 0.35 -17.87 7.43
CA ASP A 170 1.48 -17.19 6.76
C ASP A 170 2.84 -17.83 7.08
N PHE A 171 2.82 -19.14 7.28
CA PHE A 171 4.00 -19.92 7.69
C PHE A 171 5.16 -19.81 6.70
N GLN A 172 4.87 -19.70 5.40
CA GLN A 172 5.90 -19.58 4.37
C GLN A 172 6.71 -18.29 4.51
N THR A 173 6.04 -17.15 4.70
CA THR A 173 6.72 -15.87 4.93
C THR A 173 7.48 -15.88 6.24
N LEU A 174 6.89 -16.38 7.34
CA LEU A 174 7.61 -16.49 8.61
C LEU A 174 8.86 -17.36 8.48
N LYS A 175 8.76 -18.50 7.79
CA LYS A 175 9.90 -19.39 7.55
C LYS A 175 10.99 -18.72 6.72
N ALA A 176 10.63 -17.97 5.67
CA ALA A 176 11.59 -17.23 4.86
C ALA A 176 12.26 -16.11 5.67
N HIS A 177 11.48 -15.32 6.41
CA HIS A 177 11.97 -14.30 7.33
C HIS A 177 12.82 -14.88 8.47
N LEU A 178 12.74 -16.18 8.79
CA LEU A 178 13.63 -16.85 9.75
C LEU A 178 14.85 -17.53 9.09
N ASP A 179 14.88 -17.69 7.76
CA ASP A 179 16.00 -18.31 7.05
C ASP A 179 17.23 -17.38 7.07
N LYS A 180 18.37 -17.87 7.56
CA LYS A 180 19.63 -17.10 7.64
C LYS A 180 20.14 -16.60 6.28
N LYS A 181 19.67 -17.17 5.17
CA LYS A 181 20.01 -16.74 3.81
C LYS A 181 19.21 -15.52 3.33
N PHE A 182 18.21 -15.10 4.09
CA PHE A 182 17.33 -13.99 3.73
C PHE A 182 17.87 -12.67 4.30
N GLU A 183 18.24 -11.72 3.43
CA GLU A 183 18.97 -10.51 3.85
C GLU A 183 18.06 -9.37 4.34
N GLY A 184 16.91 -9.15 3.71
CA GLY A 184 15.94 -8.09 4.07
C GLY A 184 14.52 -8.64 4.23
N TYR A 185 13.58 -7.84 4.73
CA TYR A 185 12.19 -8.30 4.89
C TYR A 185 11.31 -7.91 3.71
N ARG A 186 10.51 -8.86 3.21
CA ARG A 186 9.55 -8.60 2.13
C ARG A 186 8.26 -8.07 2.71
N THR A 187 8.20 -6.76 2.93
CA THR A 187 7.07 -6.08 3.60
C THR A 187 6.49 -4.92 2.79
N GLY A 188 7.11 -4.62 1.66
CA GLY A 188 6.75 -3.51 0.80
C GLY A 188 5.40 -3.71 0.12
N THR A 189 4.70 -2.61 -0.09
CA THR A 189 3.44 -2.53 -0.80
C THR A 189 3.60 -1.59 -1.97
N LEU A 190 3.18 -2.03 -3.14
CA LEU A 190 3.07 -1.24 -4.35
C LEU A 190 1.58 -1.01 -4.65
N LEU A 191 1.16 0.25 -4.63
CA LEU A 191 -0.18 0.71 -4.97
C LEU A 191 -0.12 1.30 -6.38
N LEU A 192 -0.84 0.70 -7.32
CA LEU A 192 -0.78 1.09 -8.72
C LEU A 192 -1.94 2.02 -9.07
N GLY A 193 -1.60 3.13 -9.70
CA GLY A 193 -2.57 3.98 -10.39
C GLY A 193 -2.98 3.36 -11.73
N LYS A 194 -4.19 3.65 -12.20
CA LYS A 194 -4.72 3.09 -13.45
C LYS A 194 -3.83 3.36 -14.68
N GLY A 195 -3.16 4.51 -14.70
CA GLY A 195 -2.27 4.91 -15.81
C GLY A 195 -1.04 4.02 -16.00
N VAL A 196 -0.76 3.12 -15.05
CA VAL A 196 0.27 2.08 -15.21
C VAL A 196 -0.08 1.11 -16.34
N PHE A 197 -1.36 0.78 -16.51
CA PHE A 197 -1.86 -0.21 -17.48
C PHE A 197 -2.19 0.39 -18.86
N ASP A 198 -1.61 1.56 -19.13
CA ASP A 198 -1.66 2.24 -20.43
C ASP A 198 -0.35 2.01 -21.23
N GLY A 199 0.33 0.89 -21.00
CA GLY A 199 1.63 0.57 -21.61
C GLY A 199 2.84 1.01 -20.79
N ASN A 200 2.65 1.32 -19.50
CA ASN A 200 3.67 1.87 -18.61
C ASN A 200 4.24 0.84 -17.62
N VAL A 201 3.81 -0.44 -17.66
CA VAL A 201 4.31 -1.47 -16.73
C VAL A 201 5.82 -1.68 -16.86
N LYS A 202 6.36 -1.69 -18.09
CA LYS A 202 7.81 -1.81 -18.28
C LYS A 202 8.58 -0.65 -17.63
N GLU A 203 8.13 0.58 -17.85
CA GLU A 203 8.74 1.75 -17.23
C GLU A 203 8.68 1.65 -15.71
N LEU A 204 7.52 1.28 -15.16
CA LEU A 204 7.36 1.05 -13.73
C LEU A 204 8.41 0.07 -13.20
N LEU A 205 8.54 -1.12 -13.82
CA LEU A 205 9.49 -2.16 -13.41
C LEU A 205 10.94 -1.69 -13.44
N ASP A 206 11.36 -0.99 -14.50
CA ASP A 206 12.73 -0.49 -14.66
C ASP A 206 13.11 0.51 -13.55
N ASN A 207 12.13 1.26 -13.04
CA ASN A 207 12.32 2.26 -11.98
C ASN A 207 12.28 1.67 -10.55
N MET A 208 11.99 0.37 -10.38
CA MET A 208 11.90 -0.28 -9.06
C MET A 208 13.14 -1.07 -8.65
N ASN A 209 14.25 -0.96 -9.39
CA ASN A 209 15.45 -1.80 -9.20
C ASN A 209 16.06 -1.76 -7.78
N GLY A 210 15.75 -0.77 -6.95
CA GLY A 210 16.21 -0.68 -5.54
C GLY A 210 15.31 -1.34 -4.48
N PHE A 211 14.07 -1.71 -4.83
CA PHE A 211 13.09 -2.20 -3.84
C PHE A 211 12.15 -3.30 -4.33
N LYS A 212 12.23 -3.71 -5.60
CA LYS A 212 11.37 -4.76 -6.19
C LYS A 212 11.31 -6.05 -5.36
N GLU A 213 12.45 -6.50 -4.83
CA GLU A 213 12.55 -7.74 -4.05
C GLU A 213 11.86 -7.65 -2.69
N ARG A 214 11.56 -6.43 -2.22
CA ARG A 214 10.85 -6.17 -0.98
C ARG A 214 9.34 -6.10 -1.18
N ILE A 215 8.84 -6.08 -2.42
CA ILE A 215 7.41 -5.93 -2.74
C ILE A 215 6.67 -7.22 -2.45
N ARG A 216 5.91 -7.22 -1.37
CA ARG A 216 5.02 -8.32 -0.99
C ARG A 216 3.61 -8.16 -1.52
N ILE A 217 3.16 -6.92 -1.66
CA ILE A 217 1.78 -6.62 -2.03
C ILE A 217 1.80 -5.74 -3.26
N ILE A 218 1.00 -6.10 -4.24
CA ILE A 218 0.73 -5.31 -5.42
C ILE A 218 -0.78 -5.08 -5.43
N GLN A 219 -1.20 -3.85 -5.18
CA GLN A 219 -2.58 -3.46 -5.35
C GLN A 219 -2.79 -3.00 -6.79
N LEU A 220 -3.79 -3.59 -7.43
CA LEU A 220 -4.19 -3.37 -8.81
C LEU A 220 -5.35 -2.34 -8.86
N PRO A 221 -5.34 -1.39 -9.82
CA PRO A 221 -6.37 -0.36 -9.99
C PRO A 221 -7.71 -0.97 -10.42
N ALA A 222 -8.84 -0.40 -10.02
CA ALA A 222 -10.15 -1.02 -10.27
C ALA A 222 -10.43 -1.14 -11.77
N HIS A 223 -9.86 -0.23 -12.55
CA HIS A 223 -9.84 -0.24 -13.99
C HIS A 223 -8.44 -0.57 -14.53
N ILE A 224 -8.35 -1.67 -15.27
CA ILE A 224 -7.16 -2.08 -16.02
C ILE A 224 -7.52 -2.00 -17.51
N GLN A 225 -6.96 -1.02 -18.21
CA GLN A 225 -7.19 -0.85 -19.65
C GLN A 225 -6.54 -1.99 -20.46
N CYS A 226 -5.29 -2.31 -20.16
CA CYS A 226 -4.54 -3.39 -20.78
C CYS A 226 -3.79 -4.20 -19.72
N TRP A 227 -4.11 -5.49 -19.57
CA TRP A 227 -3.37 -6.35 -18.65
C TRP A 227 -1.99 -6.73 -19.22
N GLU A 228 -0.93 -6.21 -18.59
CA GLU A 228 0.47 -6.44 -18.98
C GLU A 228 1.12 -7.47 -18.05
N LYS A 229 1.29 -8.72 -18.53
CA LYS A 229 1.80 -9.85 -17.74
C LYS A 229 3.23 -9.65 -17.25
N GLU A 230 3.97 -8.70 -17.82
CA GLU A 230 5.31 -8.30 -17.36
C GLU A 230 5.31 -7.92 -15.88
N LEU A 231 4.18 -7.43 -15.34
CA LEU A 231 4.05 -7.13 -13.91
C LEU A 231 4.36 -8.35 -13.02
N LEU A 232 4.06 -9.56 -13.51
CA LEU A 232 4.29 -10.81 -12.79
C LEU A 232 5.79 -11.11 -12.61
N ASN A 233 6.69 -10.40 -13.30
CA ASN A 233 8.14 -10.48 -13.05
C ASN A 233 8.54 -10.02 -11.64
N LEU A 234 7.62 -9.41 -10.88
CA LEU A 234 7.79 -9.12 -9.46
C LEU A 234 7.59 -10.34 -8.55
N ALA A 235 7.04 -11.43 -9.06
CA ALA A 235 6.73 -12.63 -8.29
C ALA A 235 8.01 -13.32 -7.80
N PRO A 236 8.12 -13.60 -6.49
CA PRO A 236 9.26 -14.32 -5.96
C PRO A 236 9.10 -15.83 -6.14
N GLU A 237 10.23 -16.56 -6.07
CA GLU A 237 10.23 -18.01 -6.24
C GLU A 237 9.83 -18.80 -4.98
N LYS A 238 9.64 -18.16 -3.81
CA LYS A 238 9.57 -18.88 -2.51
C LYS A 238 8.73 -18.22 -1.41
N GLU A 239 8.07 -17.10 -1.68
CA GLU A 239 7.34 -16.33 -0.67
C GLU A 239 6.02 -15.83 -1.23
N ILE A 240 4.98 -15.79 -0.41
CA ILE A 240 3.68 -15.32 -0.89
C ILE A 240 3.76 -13.85 -1.30
N GLN A 241 3.37 -13.56 -2.54
CA GLN A 241 3.07 -12.22 -3.03
C GLN A 241 1.57 -12.09 -3.29
N TYR A 242 0.96 -11.07 -2.67
CA TYR A 242 -0.46 -10.79 -2.81
C TYR A 242 -0.69 -9.79 -3.94
N TYR A 243 -1.56 -10.15 -4.87
CA TYR A 243 -2.12 -9.25 -5.87
C TYR A 243 -3.53 -8.90 -5.43
N VAL A 244 -3.72 -7.68 -4.93
CA VAL A 244 -4.98 -7.22 -4.35
C VAL A 244 -5.74 -6.43 -5.41
N GLY A 245 -6.91 -6.89 -5.84
CA GLY A 245 -7.61 -6.29 -6.97
C GLY A 245 -9.12 -6.40 -6.89
N HIS A 246 -9.82 -5.67 -7.76
CA HIS A 246 -11.28 -5.63 -7.76
C HIS A 246 -11.88 -7.02 -8.04
N SER A 247 -12.91 -7.41 -7.30
CA SER A 247 -13.60 -8.72 -7.48
C SER A 247 -14.27 -8.90 -8.85
N ALA A 248 -14.41 -7.82 -9.61
CA ALA A 248 -15.08 -7.77 -10.92
C ALA A 248 -14.13 -7.90 -12.12
N TYR A 249 -12.83 -8.14 -11.91
CA TYR A 249 -11.92 -8.38 -13.02
C TYR A 249 -12.36 -9.57 -13.87
N SER A 250 -12.02 -9.49 -15.17
CA SER A 250 -12.13 -10.64 -16.06
C SER A 250 -11.29 -11.80 -15.51
N SER A 251 -11.63 -13.04 -15.86
CA SER A 251 -10.90 -14.22 -15.41
C SER A 251 -9.43 -14.27 -15.89
N GLU A 252 -9.07 -13.43 -16.85
CA GLU A 252 -7.72 -13.31 -17.39
C GLU A 252 -6.71 -12.89 -16.32
N VAL A 253 -6.97 -11.79 -15.60
CA VAL A 253 -6.08 -11.25 -14.57
C VAL A 253 -5.81 -12.25 -13.43
N PRO A 254 -6.82 -12.75 -12.69
CA PRO A 254 -6.60 -13.73 -11.63
C PRO A 254 -6.08 -15.07 -12.16
N GLY A 255 -6.47 -15.46 -13.38
CA GLY A 255 -5.99 -16.70 -14.01
C GLY A 255 -4.50 -16.66 -14.33
N ASP A 256 -4.01 -15.53 -14.86
CA ASP A 256 -2.58 -15.32 -15.11
C ASP A 256 -1.77 -15.29 -13.82
N ILE A 257 -2.27 -14.57 -12.79
CA ILE A 257 -1.61 -14.51 -11.48
C ILE A 257 -1.50 -15.91 -10.88
N ALA A 258 -2.59 -16.69 -10.87
CA ALA A 258 -2.62 -18.02 -10.28
C ALA A 258 -1.77 -19.04 -11.05
N SER A 259 -1.67 -18.91 -12.38
CA SER A 259 -0.88 -19.81 -13.22
C SER A 259 0.61 -19.48 -13.26
N HIS A 260 1.00 -18.25 -12.88
CA HIS A 260 2.39 -17.83 -12.88
C HIS A 260 3.25 -18.55 -11.83
N SER A 261 2.77 -18.65 -10.59
CA SER A 261 3.50 -19.28 -9.47
C SER A 261 2.53 -19.66 -8.35
N GLY A 262 2.78 -20.79 -7.67
CA GLY A 262 2.03 -21.17 -6.47
C GLY A 262 2.21 -20.22 -5.28
N TYR A 263 3.12 -19.26 -5.40
CA TYR A 263 3.33 -18.18 -4.43
C TYR A 263 2.64 -16.87 -4.80
N CYS A 264 1.99 -16.78 -5.97
CA CYS A 264 1.17 -15.63 -6.35
C CYS A 264 -0.28 -15.85 -5.93
N HIS A 265 -0.81 -14.93 -5.12
CA HIS A 265 -2.17 -15.04 -4.58
C HIS A 265 -2.97 -13.82 -4.99
N PHE A 266 -3.97 -14.03 -5.85
CA PHE A 266 -4.96 -12.99 -6.13
C PHE A 266 -5.92 -12.90 -4.94
N VAL A 267 -6.11 -11.69 -4.44
CA VAL A 267 -7.06 -11.38 -3.36
C VAL A 267 -8.12 -10.44 -3.93
N PRO A 268 -9.33 -10.93 -4.21
CA PRO A 268 -10.44 -10.06 -4.58
C PRO A 268 -10.80 -9.17 -3.38
N VAL A 269 -10.96 -7.88 -3.63
CA VAL A 269 -11.46 -6.91 -2.65
C VAL A 269 -12.83 -6.40 -3.05
N ASP A 270 -13.72 -6.30 -2.07
CA ASP A 270 -15.02 -5.64 -2.15
C ASP A 270 -15.43 -5.09 -0.76
N LEU A 271 -16.71 -4.73 -0.60
CA LEU A 271 -17.24 -4.13 0.63
C LEU A 271 -17.09 -5.04 1.86
N GLU A 272 -17.02 -6.35 1.66
CA GLU A 272 -17.07 -7.33 2.74
C GLU A 272 -15.80 -8.17 2.85
N SER A 273 -14.94 -8.12 1.83
CA SER A 273 -13.71 -8.91 1.75
C SER A 273 -12.48 -8.08 1.38
N GLY A 274 -11.33 -8.51 1.89
CA GLY A 274 -10.07 -7.92 1.48
C GLY A 274 -8.86 -8.42 2.24
N LEU A 275 -7.81 -7.60 2.26
CA LEU A 275 -6.54 -7.95 2.89
C LEU A 275 -6.21 -6.99 4.04
N CYS A 276 -5.89 -7.55 5.20
CA CYS A 276 -5.29 -6.82 6.31
C CYS A 276 -3.90 -7.39 6.61
N LEU A 277 -2.95 -6.50 6.89
CA LEU A 277 -1.62 -6.90 7.33
C LEU A 277 -1.23 -6.17 8.60
N SER A 278 -0.61 -6.92 9.51
CA SER A 278 -0.15 -6.42 10.79
C SER A 278 1.11 -7.15 11.21
N GLY A 279 1.86 -6.52 12.10
CA GLY A 279 3.14 -7.01 12.51
C GLY A 279 3.93 -5.99 13.33
N TYR A 280 5.14 -6.39 13.71
CA TYR A 280 6.09 -5.55 14.40
C TYR A 280 7.50 -5.81 13.86
N PHE A 281 8.36 -4.82 14.02
CA PHE A 281 9.77 -4.85 13.67
C PHE A 281 10.56 -4.63 14.96
N ILE A 282 11.53 -5.48 15.24
CA ILE A 282 12.45 -5.35 16.37
C ILE A 282 13.78 -4.91 15.80
N PRO A 283 14.18 -3.65 15.93
CA PRO A 283 15.56 -3.29 15.70
C PRO A 283 16.40 -3.90 16.82
N PHE A 284 17.28 -4.86 16.53
CA PHE A 284 18.27 -5.24 17.54
C PHE A 284 19.28 -4.11 17.62
N LEU A 285 19.31 -3.46 18.79
CA LEU A 285 20.37 -2.54 19.15
C LEU A 285 21.69 -3.30 19.14
N THR A 286 22.47 -3.16 18.06
CA THR A 286 23.89 -3.50 18.08
C THR A 286 24.62 -2.46 18.92
N LYS A 287 24.52 -2.63 20.25
CA LYS A 287 25.59 -2.47 21.26
C LYS A 287 24.99 -2.49 22.67
N LYS A 288 25.07 -3.65 23.32
CA LYS A 288 25.64 -3.65 24.67
C LYS A 288 27.04 -4.22 24.53
N ASP A 289 28.02 -3.32 24.44
CA ASP A 289 29.32 -3.62 25.02
C ASP A 289 29.03 -3.89 26.51
N CYS A 290 28.89 -5.17 26.87
CA CYS A 290 28.98 -5.69 28.23
C CYS A 290 30.40 -6.17 28.46
#